data_AF-A0A7M3SMB5-F1
#
_entry.id   AF-A0A7M3SMB5-F1
#
_cell.length_a   1.000
_cell.length_b   1.000
_cell.length_c   1.000
_cell.angle_alpha   90.00
_cell.angle_beta   90.00
_cell.angle_gamma   90.00
#
_symmetry.space_group_name_H-M   'P 1'
#
loop_
_entity.id
_entity.type
_entity.pdbx_description
1 polymer ?
#
loop_
_entity_poly.entity_id
_entity_poly.type
_entity_poly.pdbx_seq_one_letter_code
_entity_poly.pdbx_strand_id
1 'polypeptide(L)'
;WDAHKMMGVPLICSAFLVKNPTVLRRLCDHTNVAHYLFHSDAELDDLGRYSLQCARRNDALKLWLEWRSRGDAGWARMVDNRMADADYLEDKINAHPSLEMMSSRMWTNVCFRYKTEGASFDLNELNTEIRNRLIQEGSFMVSRSNIGEDVIL
;
A
#
# COMPACT_ATOMS: atom_id res chain seq x y z
N TRP A 1 -1.38 -5.69 -7.88
CA TRP A 1 -2.43 -5.23 -6.97
C TRP A 1 -2.19 -5.86 -5.61
N ASP A 2 -2.10 -5.05 -4.56
CA ASP A 2 -1.68 -5.48 -3.23
C ASP A 2 -2.85 -5.39 -2.24
N ALA A 3 -3.53 -6.52 -2.00
CA ALA A 3 -4.61 -6.58 -1.01
C ALA A 3 -4.10 -6.31 0.42
N HIS A 4 -2.81 -6.51 0.67
CA HIS A 4 -2.22 -6.20 1.97
C HIS A 4 -2.00 -4.70 2.25
N LYS A 5 -2.33 -3.82 1.29
CA LYS A 5 -2.29 -2.37 1.49
C LYS A 5 -3.66 -1.87 1.94
N MET A 6 -4.41 -1.25 1.03
CA MET A 6 -5.71 -0.63 1.34
C MET A 6 -6.72 -1.62 1.94
N MET A 7 -6.66 -2.91 1.57
CA MET A 7 -7.59 -3.91 2.10
C MET A 7 -7.16 -4.51 3.44
N GLY A 8 -5.98 -4.16 3.97
CA GLY A 8 -5.53 -4.60 5.29
C GLY A 8 -5.35 -6.12 5.45
N VAL A 9 -5.31 -6.89 4.35
CA VAL A 9 -5.09 -8.33 4.42
C VAL A 9 -3.66 -8.60 4.94
N PRO A 10 -3.43 -9.53 5.89
CA PRO A 10 -2.10 -9.72 6.47
C PRO A 10 -0.99 -9.97 5.44
N LEU A 11 0.16 -9.33 5.63
CA LEU A 11 1.33 -9.44 4.74
C LEU A 11 1.84 -10.89 4.57
N ILE A 12 2.33 -11.30 3.41
CA ILE A 12 2.18 -10.69 2.08
C ILE A 12 0.86 -11.11 1.43
N CYS A 13 0.22 -10.25 0.64
CA CYS A 13 -0.91 -10.62 -0.21
C CYS A 13 -0.94 -9.73 -1.46
N SER A 14 -0.36 -10.22 -2.55
CA SER A 14 -0.20 -9.46 -3.81
C SER A 14 -0.57 -10.34 -5.01
N ALA A 15 -1.18 -9.71 -6.00
CA ALA A 15 -1.56 -10.32 -7.27
C ALA A 15 -0.91 -9.56 -8.43
N PHE A 16 -0.25 -10.30 -9.31
CA PHE A 16 0.23 -9.81 -10.60
C PHE A 16 -0.75 -10.29 -11.67
N LEU A 17 -1.40 -9.34 -12.35
CA LEU A 17 -2.45 -9.61 -13.33
C LEU A 17 -1.90 -9.34 -14.73
N VAL A 18 -2.03 -10.32 -15.63
CA VAL A 18 -1.67 -10.18 -17.04
C VAL A 18 -2.91 -10.32 -17.92
N LYS A 19 -3.00 -9.50 -18.96
CA LYS A 19 -4.11 -9.58 -19.92
C LYS A 19 -4.09 -10.88 -20.74
N ASN A 20 -2.89 -11.35 -21.07
CA ASN A 20 -2.70 -12.58 -21.83
C ASN A 20 -2.02 -13.65 -20.93
N PRO A 21 -2.71 -14.74 -20.57
CA PRO A 21 -2.16 -15.77 -19.67
C PRO A 21 -0.95 -16.50 -20.27
N THR A 22 -0.80 -16.52 -21.60
CA THR A 22 0.34 -17.16 -22.27
C THR A 22 1.67 -16.49 -21.96
N VAL A 23 1.67 -15.21 -21.54
CA VAL A 23 2.88 -14.46 -21.17
C VAL A 23 3.55 -15.10 -19.95
N LEU A 24 2.81 -15.28 -18.85
CA LEU A 24 3.37 -15.89 -17.65
C LEU A 24 3.78 -17.33 -17.89
N ARG A 25 2.98 -18.08 -18.66
CA ARG A 25 3.28 -19.46 -19.00
C ARG A 25 4.61 -19.62 -19.74
N ARG A 26 4.90 -18.73 -20.70
CA ARG A 26 6.16 -18.73 -21.45
C ARG A 26 7.35 -18.28 -20.60
N LEU A 27 7.16 -17.25 -19.77
CA LEU A 27 8.23 -16.71 -18.92
C LEU A 27 8.61 -17.65 -17.77
N CYS A 28 7.65 -18.39 -17.23
CA CYS A 28 7.84 -19.32 -16.12
C CYS A 28 7.94 -20.78 -16.61
N ASP A 29 8.25 -21.00 -17.89
CA ASP A 29 8.34 -22.36 -18.44
C ASP A 29 9.57 -23.08 -17.88
N HIS A 30 9.33 -23.87 -16.84
CA HIS A 30 10.30 -24.76 -16.23
C HIS A 30 10.04 -26.23 -16.58
N THR A 31 9.12 -26.49 -17.51
CA THR A 31 8.59 -27.84 -17.76
C THR A 31 9.61 -28.80 -18.35
N ASN A 32 10.62 -28.27 -19.07
CA ASN A 32 11.73 -29.04 -19.62
C ASN A 32 12.83 -29.39 -18.60
N VAL A 33 12.74 -28.91 -17.35
CA VAL A 33 13.77 -29.09 -16.32
C VAL A 33 13.20 -29.73 -15.05
N ALA A 34 11.90 -29.58 -14.80
CA ALA A 34 11.22 -30.02 -13.57
C ALA A 34 10.17 -31.12 -13.80
N HIS A 35 10.54 -32.19 -14.53
CA HIS A 35 9.64 -33.32 -14.86
C HIS A 35 9.05 -34.07 -13.65
N TYR A 36 9.64 -33.90 -12.47
CA TYR A 36 9.15 -34.49 -11.21
C TYR A 36 8.07 -33.65 -10.52
N LEU A 37 7.85 -32.41 -10.96
CA LEU A 37 6.83 -31.51 -10.41
C LEU A 37 5.63 -31.36 -11.34
N PHE A 38 5.86 -31.42 -12.65
CA PHE A 38 4.85 -31.07 -13.65
C PHE A 38 4.47 -32.30 -14.47
N HIS A 39 3.30 -32.85 -14.16
CA HIS A 39 2.72 -33.98 -14.90
C HIS A 39 1.68 -33.48 -15.91
N SER A 40 1.44 -34.24 -16.98
CA SER A 40 0.58 -33.82 -18.09
C SER A 40 -0.92 -33.84 -17.76
N ASP A 41 -1.31 -34.68 -16.82
CA ASP A 41 -2.69 -34.83 -16.34
C ASP A 41 -3.16 -33.66 -15.45
N ALA A 42 -2.24 -32.94 -14.81
CA ALA A 42 -2.52 -31.78 -13.95
C ALA A 42 -2.20 -30.41 -14.60
N GLU A 43 -1.99 -30.38 -15.92
CA GLU A 43 -1.46 -29.19 -16.62
C GLU A 43 -2.27 -27.90 -16.39
N LEU A 44 -3.59 -28.00 -16.29
CA LEU A 44 -4.48 -26.86 -16.06
C LEU A 44 -4.53 -26.40 -14.60
N ASP A 45 -4.22 -27.29 -13.66
CA ASP A 45 -4.31 -27.05 -12.22
C ASP A 45 -2.95 -26.64 -11.61
N ASP A 46 -1.84 -26.98 -12.28
CA ASP A 46 -0.47 -26.68 -11.86
C ASP A 46 -0.12 -25.18 -11.99
N LEU A 47 -0.52 -24.39 -11.00
CA LEU A 47 -0.22 -22.96 -10.94
C LEU A 47 1.29 -22.62 -10.93
N GLY A 48 2.15 -23.60 -10.61
CA GLY A 48 3.61 -23.46 -10.70
C GLY A 48 4.10 -23.11 -12.11
N ARG A 49 3.34 -23.46 -13.15
CA ARG A 49 3.62 -23.13 -14.56
C ARG A 49 3.47 -21.64 -14.89
N TYR A 50 2.93 -20.84 -13.97
CA TYR A 50 2.71 -19.40 -14.11
C TYR A 50 3.49 -18.60 -13.06
N SER A 51 4.45 -19.23 -12.38
CA SER A 51 5.11 -18.69 -11.21
C SER A 51 6.63 -18.77 -11.33
N LEU A 52 7.31 -17.67 -11.00
CA LEU A 52 8.77 -17.66 -10.85
C LEU A 52 9.24 -18.43 -9.61
N GLN A 53 8.37 -18.61 -8.62
CA GLN A 53 8.64 -19.41 -7.43
C GLN A 53 8.19 -20.85 -7.67
N CYS A 54 9.01 -21.81 -7.22
CA CYS A 54 8.64 -23.22 -7.18
C CYS A 54 7.53 -23.46 -6.14
N ALA A 55 7.87 -23.45 -4.85
CA ALA A 55 6.89 -23.55 -3.77
C ALA A 55 6.31 -22.18 -3.41
N ARG A 56 5.01 -22.12 -3.12
CA ARG A 56 4.30 -20.89 -2.73
C ARG A 56 3.34 -21.12 -1.57
N ARG A 57 3.27 -20.12 -0.68
CA ARG A 57 2.25 -20.06 0.37
C ARG A 57 0.87 -19.77 -0.25
N ASN A 58 -0.17 -20.37 0.31
CA ASN A 58 -1.55 -20.13 -0.11
C ASN A 58 -2.09 -18.78 0.44
N ASP A 59 -1.61 -17.67 -0.11
CA ASP A 59 -2.13 -16.34 0.22
C ASP A 59 -3.52 -16.06 -0.38
N ALA A 60 -3.98 -16.89 -1.33
CA ALA A 60 -5.31 -16.77 -1.91
C ALA A 60 -6.40 -17.13 -0.90
N LEU A 61 -6.17 -18.12 -0.02
CA LEU A 61 -7.16 -18.54 0.97
C LEU A 61 -7.54 -17.43 1.95
N LYS A 62 -6.57 -16.70 2.51
CA LYS A 62 -6.87 -15.59 3.43
C LYS A 62 -7.58 -14.43 2.74
N LEU A 63 -7.21 -14.12 1.49
CA LEU A 63 -7.90 -13.11 0.70
C LEU A 63 -9.35 -13.53 0.45
N TRP A 64 -9.56 -14.79 0.08
CA TRP A 64 -10.90 -15.35 -0.13
C TRP A 64 -11.74 -15.31 1.15
N LEU A 65 -11.20 -15.70 2.29
CA LEU A 65 -11.91 -15.66 3.59
C LEU A 65 -12.31 -14.23 3.97
N GLU A 66 -11.40 -13.26 3.86
CA GLU A 66 -11.71 -11.84 4.11
C GLU A 66 -12.77 -11.30 3.13
N TRP A 67 -12.73 -11.73 1.87
CA TRP A 67 -13.74 -11.33 0.88
C TRP A 67 -15.10 -11.92 1.18
N ARG A 68 -15.16 -13.19 1.58
CA ARG A 68 -16.39 -13.87 1.97
C ARG A 68 -17.00 -13.27 3.24
N SER A 69 -16.18 -12.83 4.19
CA SER A 69 -16.66 -12.26 5.45
C SER A 69 -17.23 -10.84 5.29
N ARG A 70 -16.60 -10.01 4.45
CA ARG A 70 -16.99 -8.60 4.26
C ARG A 70 -17.98 -8.39 3.12
N GLY A 71 -17.84 -9.18 2.04
CA GLY A 71 -18.50 -8.95 0.76
C GLY A 71 -18.05 -7.64 0.09
N ASP A 72 -18.48 -7.44 -1.16
CA ASP A 72 -18.10 -6.27 -1.96
C ASP A 72 -18.54 -4.96 -1.28
N ALA A 73 -19.76 -4.93 -0.71
CA ALA A 73 -20.28 -3.77 -0.01
C ALA A 73 -19.49 -3.45 1.27
N GLY A 74 -18.95 -4.45 1.97
CA GLY A 74 -18.10 -4.23 3.15
C GLY A 74 -16.75 -3.62 2.76
N TRP A 75 -16.16 -4.08 1.66
CA TRP A 75 -14.93 -3.50 1.11
C TRP A 75 -15.11 -2.07 0.61
N ALA A 76 -16.18 -1.81 -0.16
CA ALA A 76 -16.51 -0.47 -0.63
C ALA A 76 -16.63 0.51 0.54
N ARG A 77 -17.42 0.15 1.56
CA ARG A 77 -17.61 0.99 2.76
C ARG A 77 -16.31 1.25 3.51
N MET A 78 -15.42 0.27 3.59
CA MET A 78 -14.12 0.45 4.23
C MET A 78 -13.26 1.47 3.45
N VAL A 79 -13.24 1.38 2.11
CA VAL A 79 -12.54 2.35 1.26
C VAL A 79 -13.15 3.75 1.42
N ASP A 80 -14.47 3.86 1.34
CA ASP A 80 -15.19 5.14 1.50
C ASP A 80 -14.88 5.79 2.86
N ASN A 81 -14.85 5.01 3.93
CA ASN A 81 -14.49 5.51 5.26
C ASN A 81 -13.06 6.05 5.31
N ARG A 82 -12.08 5.37 4.68
CA ARG A 82 -10.69 5.85 4.62
C ARG A 82 -10.54 7.11 3.76
N MET A 83 -11.33 7.22 2.69
CA MET A 83 -11.39 8.45 1.90
C MET A 83 -11.97 9.61 2.71
N ALA A 84 -13.06 9.38 3.45
CA ALA A 84 -13.64 10.38 4.34
C ALA A 84 -12.69 10.82 5.47
N ASP A 85 -11.90 9.89 6.04
CA ASP A 85 -10.85 10.23 7.03
C ASP A 85 -9.79 11.17 6.41
N ALA A 86 -9.42 10.95 5.14
CA ALA A 86 -8.47 11.79 4.43
C ALA A 86 -9.04 13.16 4.06
N ASP A 87 -10.32 13.22 3.66
CA ASP A 87 -11.05 14.47 3.44
C ASP A 87 -11.07 15.31 4.73
N TYR A 88 -11.41 14.67 5.85
CA TYR A 88 -11.43 15.32 7.16
C TYR A 88 -10.06 15.88 7.57
N LEU A 89 -8.98 15.11 7.35
CA LEU A 89 -7.62 15.57 7.68
C LEU A 89 -7.20 16.76 6.79
N GLU A 90 -7.50 16.72 5.49
CA GLU A 90 -7.25 17.83 4.57
C GLU A 90 -7.98 19.11 5.02
N ASP A 91 -9.26 19.01 5.39
CA ASP A 91 -10.04 20.13 5.92
C ASP A 91 -9.41 20.71 7.19
N LYS A 92 -8.93 19.87 8.10
CA LYS A 92 -8.26 20.30 9.32
C LYS A 92 -6.94 21.01 9.05
N ILE A 93 -6.16 20.53 8.09
CA ILE A 93 -4.89 21.16 7.70
C ILE A 93 -5.17 22.54 7.08
N ASN A 94 -6.11 22.62 6.15
CA ASN A 94 -6.45 23.88 5.48
C ASN A 94 -7.01 24.94 6.45
N ALA A 95 -7.72 24.51 7.48
CA ALA A 95 -8.26 25.41 8.51
C ALA A 95 -7.22 25.85 9.57
N HIS A 96 -6.04 25.21 9.64
CA HIS A 96 -5.06 25.47 10.69
C HIS A 96 -3.96 26.44 10.23
N PRO A 97 -3.75 27.59 10.90
CA PRO A 97 -2.84 28.64 10.42
C PRO A 97 -1.37 28.20 10.35
N SER A 98 -0.96 27.26 11.19
CA SER A 98 0.41 26.74 11.24
C SER A 98 0.61 25.44 10.44
N LEU A 99 -0.37 25.00 9.66
CA LEU A 99 -0.21 23.85 8.76
C LEU A 99 -0.37 24.31 7.31
N GLU A 100 0.25 23.58 6.39
CA GLU A 100 0.04 23.77 4.96
C GLU A 100 0.04 22.46 4.19
N MET A 101 -0.87 22.36 3.23
CA MET A 101 -0.88 21.31 2.23
C MET A 101 0.30 21.49 1.27
N MET A 102 1.05 20.42 1.04
CA MET A 102 2.25 20.44 0.21
C MET A 102 2.04 19.82 -1.18
N SER A 103 0.88 19.21 -1.40
CA SER A 103 0.42 18.76 -2.72
C SER A 103 -1.10 18.74 -2.79
N SER A 104 -1.66 18.70 -4.00
CA SER A 104 -3.04 18.30 -4.20
C SER A 104 -3.20 16.83 -3.80
N ARG A 105 -4.15 16.56 -2.89
CA ARG A 105 -4.35 15.22 -2.37
C ARG A 105 -4.78 14.25 -3.47
N MET A 106 -4.16 13.08 -3.45
CA MET A 106 -4.60 11.92 -4.23
C MET A 106 -4.90 10.78 -3.27
N TRP A 107 -6.13 10.25 -3.34
CA TRP A 107 -6.55 9.12 -2.52
C TRP A 107 -6.49 9.44 -1.02
N THR A 108 -5.95 8.52 -0.21
CA THR A 108 -5.80 8.68 1.24
C THR A 108 -4.48 9.32 1.66
N ASN A 109 -3.63 9.74 0.72
CA ASN A 109 -2.31 10.31 1.01
C ASN A 109 -2.42 11.82 1.21
N VAL A 110 -2.36 12.27 2.46
CA VAL A 110 -2.38 13.70 2.81
C VAL A 110 -0.95 14.16 3.10
N CYS A 111 -0.36 14.94 2.18
CA CYS A 111 1.00 15.43 2.29
C CYS A 111 0.99 16.88 2.78
N PHE A 112 1.54 17.12 3.96
CA PHE A 112 1.49 18.43 4.60
C PHE A 112 2.75 18.69 5.43
N ARG A 113 2.90 19.93 5.92
CA ARG A 113 3.93 20.24 6.92
C ARG A 113 3.46 21.32 7.88
N TYR A 114 4.17 21.41 9.00
CA TYR A 114 4.07 22.55 9.90
C TYR A 114 4.83 23.75 9.33
N LYS A 115 4.20 24.93 9.41
CA LYS A 115 4.77 26.22 9.05
C LYS A 115 4.68 27.18 10.23
N THR A 116 5.64 28.11 10.30
CA THR A 116 5.62 29.19 11.28
C THR A 116 6.01 30.50 10.62
N GLU A 117 5.42 31.60 11.08
CA GLU A 117 5.87 32.94 10.71
C GLU A 117 7.07 33.32 11.60
N GLY A 118 8.20 33.64 10.97
CA GLY A 118 9.43 34.04 11.68
C GLY A 118 10.69 33.53 10.99
N ALA A 119 11.61 34.44 10.65
CA ALA A 119 12.80 34.19 9.82
C ALA A 119 13.93 33.38 10.50
N SER A 120 13.63 32.53 11.49
CA SER A 120 14.64 31.94 12.39
C SER A 120 14.77 30.42 12.32
N PHE A 121 13.85 29.68 11.68
CA PHE A 121 13.84 28.22 11.75
C PHE A 121 13.94 27.60 10.35
N ASP A 122 14.81 26.60 10.22
CA ASP A 122 14.78 25.70 9.09
C ASP A 122 13.53 24.79 9.20
N LEU A 123 12.58 24.97 8.29
CA LEU A 123 11.33 24.20 8.29
C LEU A 123 11.56 22.70 8.08
N ASN A 124 12.64 22.31 7.41
CA ASN A 124 12.98 20.92 7.20
C ASN A 124 13.47 20.25 8.48
N GLU A 125 14.34 20.95 9.22
CA GLU A 125 14.79 20.52 10.54
C GLU A 125 13.61 20.45 11.52
N LEU A 126 12.79 21.50 11.53
CA LEU A 126 11.61 21.58 12.40
C LEU A 126 10.62 20.43 12.17
N ASN A 127 10.23 20.16 10.93
CA ASN A 127 9.29 19.07 10.63
C ASN A 127 9.90 17.69 10.88
N THR A 128 11.20 17.53 10.64
CA THR A 128 11.92 16.31 11.01
C THR A 128 11.86 16.07 12.52
N GLU A 129 12.09 17.11 13.31
CA GLU A 129 12.07 17.03 14.76
C GLU A 129 10.65 16.78 15.31
N ILE A 130 9.63 17.45 14.76
CA ILE A 130 8.22 17.18 15.10
C ILE A 130 7.90 15.70 14.92
N ARG A 131 8.24 15.12 13.76
CA ARG A 131 8.00 13.70 13.47
C ARG A 131 8.78 12.78 14.40
N ASN A 132 10.03 13.12 14.71
CA ASN A 132 10.86 12.30 15.61
C ASN A 132 10.29 12.28 17.02
N ARG A 133 9.83 13.41 17.54
CA ARG A 133 9.17 13.47 18.85
C ARG A 133 7.88 12.67 18.90
N LEU A 134 7.02 12.80 17.89
CA LEU A 134 5.78 12.01 17.80
C LEU A 134 6.05 10.50 17.94
N ILE A 135 7.11 10.01 17.31
CA ILE A 135 7.49 8.60 17.34
C ILE A 135 8.19 8.21 18.63
N GLN A 136 9.06 9.06 19.18
CA GLN A 136 9.73 8.81 20.45
C GLN A 136 8.74 8.77 21.62
N GLU A 137 7.72 9.62 21.59
CA GLU A 137 6.62 9.61 22.56
C GLU A 137 5.72 8.38 22.41
N GLY A 138 5.72 7.74 21.23
CA GLY A 138 4.93 6.55 20.95
C GLY A 138 3.42 6.81 20.89
N SER A 139 3.01 8.07 20.85
CA SER A 139 1.59 8.47 20.78
C SER A 139 1.02 8.28 19.37
N PHE A 140 1.81 8.65 18.35
CA PHE A 140 1.46 8.50 16.93
C PHE A 140 2.69 8.21 16.08
N MET A 141 2.49 7.55 14.93
CA MET A 141 3.53 7.36 13.94
C MET A 141 3.10 7.94 12.61
N VAL A 142 3.86 8.91 12.12
CA VAL A 142 3.66 9.55 10.80
C VAL A 142 4.91 9.33 9.94
N SER A 143 4.69 9.13 8.65
CA SER A 143 5.77 9.06 7.68
C SER A 143 6.49 10.40 7.56
N ARG A 144 7.68 10.36 6.95
CA ARG A 144 8.37 11.56 6.50
C ARG A 144 8.75 11.32 5.05
N SER A 145 8.57 12.32 4.20
CA SER A 145 9.02 12.30 2.81
C SER A 145 9.53 13.67 2.40
N ASN A 146 9.87 13.81 1.12
CA ASN A 146 10.30 15.06 0.53
C ASN A 146 9.48 15.34 -0.73
N ILE A 147 9.05 16.59 -0.89
CA ILE A 147 8.56 17.12 -2.18
C ILE A 147 9.60 18.15 -2.62
N GLY A 148 10.39 17.82 -3.64
CA GLY A 148 11.59 18.59 -3.95
C GLY A 148 12.57 18.56 -2.77
N GLU A 149 12.96 19.74 -2.29
CA GLU A 149 13.86 19.89 -1.13
C GLU A 149 13.09 20.04 0.20
N ASP A 150 11.77 20.19 0.15
CA ASP A 150 10.94 20.40 1.34
C ASP A 150 10.60 19.07 2.02
N VAL A 151 10.90 18.99 3.32
CA VAL A 151 10.47 17.88 4.17
C VAL A 151 8.99 18.03 4.52
N ILE A 152 8.27 16.93 4.35
CA ILE A 152 6.84 16.82 4.62
C ILE A 152 6.55 15.62 5.53
N LEU A 153 5.39 15.69 6.18
CA LEU A 153 4.80 14.63 6.98
C LEU A 153 3.76 13.85 6.17
#